data_AF-A0A4P7SWQ2-F1
#
_entry.id   AF-A0A4P7SWQ2-F1
#
_cell.length_a   1.000
_cell.length_b   1.000
_cell.length_c   1.000
_cell.angle_alpha   90.00
_cell.angle_beta   90.00
_cell.angle_gamma   90.00
#
_symmetry.space_group_name_H-M   'P 1'
#
loop_
_entity.id
_entity.type
_entity.pdbx_description
1 polymer ?
#
loop_
_entity_poly.entity_id
_entity_poly.type
_entity_poly.pdbx_seq_one_letter_code
_entity_poly.pdbx_strand_id
1 'polypeptide(L)'
;MDAEHPANAWLRGHHQASAERIRRALAEAADDNALRGDTPAESIARGLLAAMDGLQLQWLSDPVYTVMAADFATLLEAVRYRWGQ
;
A
#
# COMPACT_ATOMS: atom_id res chain seq x y z
N MET A 1 -13.42 -7.18 21.46
CA MET A 1 -12.35 -6.33 20.91
C MET A 1 -12.03 -5.31 21.99
N ASP A 2 -10.93 -5.50 22.74
CA ASP A 2 -10.62 -4.57 23.83
C ASP A 2 -10.00 -3.28 23.30
N ALA A 3 -10.49 -2.16 23.84
CA ALA A 3 -10.09 -0.81 23.48
C ALA A 3 -8.65 -0.46 23.90
N GLU A 4 -8.01 -1.30 24.72
CA GLU A 4 -6.66 -1.08 25.28
C GLU A 4 -5.52 -1.61 24.42
N HIS A 5 -5.78 -2.13 23.21
CA HIS A 5 -4.67 -2.55 22.34
C HIS A 5 -3.84 -1.31 21.89
N PRO A 6 -2.52 -1.24 22.19
CA PRO A 6 -1.66 -0.07 21.92
C PRO A 6 -1.59 0.32 20.43
N ALA A 7 -1.98 -0.60 19.55
CA ALA A 7 -2.02 -0.38 18.11
C ALA A 7 -3.25 0.40 17.61
N ASN A 8 -4.16 0.87 18.46
CA ASN A 8 -5.38 1.50 17.95
C ASN A 8 -5.12 2.87 17.28
N ALA A 9 -4.56 3.85 17.98
CA ALA A 9 -4.48 5.22 17.44
C ALA A 9 -3.20 5.51 16.62
N TRP A 10 -2.04 5.15 17.16
CA TRP A 10 -0.76 5.40 16.49
C TRP A 10 -0.62 4.61 15.20
N LEU A 11 -1.02 3.32 15.21
CA LEU A 11 -0.90 2.48 14.03
C LEU A 11 -1.85 2.94 12.92
N ARG A 12 -3.08 3.34 13.24
CA ARG A 12 -4.01 3.95 12.26
C ARG A 12 -3.44 5.22 11.64
N GLY A 13 -2.88 6.12 12.45
CA GLY A 13 -2.26 7.35 11.96
C GLY A 13 -1.02 7.09 11.10
N HIS A 14 -0.19 6.12 11.50
CA HIS A 14 0.96 5.66 10.73
C HIS A 14 0.53 5.04 9.39
N HIS A 15 -0.51 4.20 9.38
CA HIS A 15 -1.04 3.59 8.16
C HIS A 15 -1.63 4.62 7.21
N GLN A 16 -2.43 5.56 7.68
CA GLN A 16 -2.98 6.64 6.84
C GLN A 16 -1.86 7.51 6.24
N ALA A 17 -0.82 7.81 7.01
CA ALA A 17 0.34 8.53 6.51
C ALA A 17 1.13 7.73 5.46
N SER A 18 1.27 6.42 5.64
CA SER A 18 1.92 5.53 4.68
C SER A 18 1.10 5.38 3.39
N ALA A 19 -0.22 5.19 3.50
CA ALA A 19 -1.17 5.18 2.39
C ALA A 19 -1.09 6.46 1.55
N GLU A 20 -1.08 7.63 2.21
CA GLU A 20 -0.98 8.93 1.54
C GLU A 20 0.38 9.13 0.86
N ARG A 21 1.48 8.64 1.47
CA ARG A 21 2.80 8.63 0.81
C ARG A 21 2.81 7.73 -0.43
N ILE A 22 2.20 6.56 -0.36
CA ILE A 22 2.10 5.63 -1.49
C ILE A 22 1.27 6.25 -2.62
N ARG A 23 0.11 6.84 -2.29
CA ARG A 23 -0.75 7.54 -3.25
C ARG A 23 0.01 8.66 -3.97
N ARG A 24 0.80 9.42 -3.21
CA ARG A 24 1.64 10.51 -3.73
C ARG A 24 2.78 9.99 -4.60
N ALA A 25 3.50 8.96 -4.16
CA ALA A 25 4.57 8.35 -4.94
C ALA A 25 4.06 7.75 -6.25
N LEU A 26 2.84 7.20 -6.27
CA LEU A 26 2.20 6.70 -7.50
C LEU A 26 1.79 7.84 -8.44
N ALA A 27 1.34 8.97 -7.91
CA ALA A 27 1.05 10.17 -8.70
C ALA A 27 2.34 10.79 -9.28
N GLU A 28 3.36 10.95 -8.44
CA GLU A 28 4.68 11.46 -8.84
C GLU A 28 5.33 10.56 -9.90
N ALA A 29 5.27 9.23 -9.73
CA ALA A 29 5.81 8.29 -10.72
C ALA A 29 5.06 8.32 -12.06
N ALA A 30 3.77 8.70 -12.08
CA ALA A 30 3.02 8.91 -13.30
C ALA A 30 3.43 10.22 -14.02
N ASP A 31 3.79 11.26 -13.26
CA ASP A 31 4.19 12.57 -13.79
C ASP A 31 5.66 12.61 -14.25
N ASP A 32 6.57 11.88 -13.61
CA ASP A 32 8.02 11.99 -13.81
C ASP A 32 8.60 11.17 -15.00
N ASN A 33 7.77 10.55 -15.85
CA ASN A 33 8.23 9.65 -16.92
C ASN A 33 9.12 8.48 -16.41
N ALA A 34 9.08 8.18 -15.10
CA ALA A 34 9.86 7.14 -14.44
C ALA A 34 9.36 5.72 -14.74
N LEU A 35 8.19 5.61 -15.36
CA LEU A 35 7.54 4.38 -15.79
C LEU A 35 7.68 4.22 -17.30
N ARG A 36 7.66 2.98 -17.80
CA ARG A 36 7.59 2.74 -19.25
C ARG A 36 6.36 3.43 -19.86
N GLY A 37 6.47 3.96 -21.07
CA GLY A 37 5.39 4.76 -21.69
C GLY A 37 4.07 4.01 -21.94
N ASP A 38 4.08 2.67 -21.86
CA ASP A 38 2.89 1.81 -21.95
C ASP A 38 2.35 1.38 -20.57
N THR A 39 2.90 1.92 -19.48
CA THR A 39 2.50 1.54 -18.12
C THR A 39 1.07 1.99 -17.85
N PRO A 40 0.16 1.08 -17.45
CA PRO A 40 -1.22 1.43 -17.11
C PRO A 40 -1.30 2.03 -15.68
N ALA A 41 -0.67 3.20 -15.49
CA ALA A 41 -0.39 3.81 -14.20
C ALA A 41 -1.62 3.95 -13.30
N GLU A 42 -2.75 4.42 -13.84
CA GLU A 42 -3.98 4.56 -13.06
C GLU A 42 -4.54 3.21 -12.58
N SER A 43 -4.48 2.18 -13.42
CA SER A 43 -4.98 0.85 -13.06
C SER A 43 -4.09 0.20 -12.02
N ILE A 44 -2.77 0.41 -12.09
CA ILE A 44 -1.81 -0.01 -11.07
C ILE A 44 -2.12 0.70 -9.75
N ALA A 45 -2.32 2.03 -9.78
CA ALA A 45 -2.61 2.80 -8.58
C ALA A 45 -3.91 2.34 -7.89
N ARG A 46 -4.99 2.14 -8.67
CA ARG A 46 -6.25 1.59 -8.16
C ARG A 46 -6.07 0.18 -7.57
N GLY A 47 -5.29 -0.67 -8.23
CA GLY A 47 -5.01 -2.03 -7.77
C GLY A 47 -4.22 -2.07 -6.46
N LEU A 48 -3.18 -1.23 -6.33
CA LEU A 48 -2.40 -1.11 -5.11
C LEU A 48 -3.24 -0.57 -3.94
N LEU A 49 -4.09 0.43 -4.19
CA LEU A 49 -4.99 0.94 -3.16
C LEU A 49 -5.95 -0.14 -2.66
N ALA A 50 -6.60 -0.86 -3.58
CA ALA A 50 -7.50 -1.96 -3.23
C ALA A 50 -6.79 -3.10 -2.47
N ALA A 51 -5.54 -3.41 -2.83
CA ALA A 51 -4.75 -4.40 -2.12
C ALA A 51 -4.42 -3.95 -0.68
N MET A 52 -4.05 -2.68 -0.49
CA MET A 52 -3.80 -2.13 0.84
C MET A 52 -5.05 -2.21 1.73
N ASP A 53 -6.21 -1.83 1.19
CA ASP A 53 -7.49 -1.91 1.91
C ASP A 53 -7.81 -3.37 2.32
N GLY A 54 -7.64 -4.31 1.38
CA GLY A 54 -7.87 -5.74 1.64
C GLY A 54 -6.91 -6.34 2.66
N LEU A 55 -5.62 -5.97 2.62
CA LEU A 55 -4.63 -6.42 3.59
C LEU A 55 -4.91 -5.82 4.98
N GLN A 56 -5.37 -4.58 5.05
CA GLN A 56 -5.74 -3.95 6.32
C GLN A 56 -6.96 -4.64 6.96
N LEU A 57 -7.97 -5.00 6.16
CA LEU A 57 -9.12 -5.77 6.65
C LEU A 57 -8.69 -7.13 7.19
N GLN A 58 -7.80 -7.84 6.50
CA GLN A 58 -7.26 -9.12 6.95
C GLN A 58 -6.50 -8.95 8.27
N TRP A 59 -5.63 -7.94 8.37
CA TRP A 59 -4.86 -7.64 9.59
C TRP A 59 -5.76 -7.33 10.79
N LEU A 60 -6.85 -6.58 10.58
CA LEU A 60 -7.83 -6.30 11.63
C LEU A 60 -8.66 -7.52 12.05
N SER A 61 -8.82 -8.50 11.15
CA SER A 61 -9.70 -9.66 11.36
C SER A 61 -8.95 -10.88 11.91
N ASP A 62 -7.64 -10.96 11.70
CA ASP A 62 -6.80 -12.08 12.11
C ASP A 62 -5.70 -11.60 13.09
N PRO A 63 -5.79 -11.92 14.39
CA PRO A 63 -4.81 -11.50 15.39
C PRO A 63 -3.44 -12.17 15.23
N VAL A 64 -3.30 -13.22 14.42
CA VAL A 64 -2.02 -13.88 14.14
C VAL A 64 -1.32 -13.24 12.94
N TYR A 65 -2.07 -12.57 12.07
CA TYR A 65 -1.52 -11.90 10.91
C TYR A 65 -0.88 -10.56 11.30
N THR A 66 0.46 -10.50 11.29
CA THR A 66 1.23 -9.33 11.77
C THR A 66 2.11 -8.68 10.71
N VAL A 67 2.12 -9.22 9.48
CA VAL A 67 3.09 -8.87 8.42
C VAL A 67 2.49 -8.08 7.24
N MET A 68 1.31 -7.48 7.42
CA MET A 68 0.59 -6.72 6.38
C MET A 68 1.45 -5.72 5.60
N ALA A 69 2.33 -4.99 6.27
CA ALA A 69 3.23 -4.03 5.61
C ALA A 69 4.25 -4.72 4.69
N ALA A 70 4.76 -5.89 5.06
CA ALA A 70 5.71 -6.66 4.24
C ALA A 70 5.03 -7.25 3.00
N ASP A 71 3.80 -7.74 3.14
CA ASP A 71 3.02 -8.25 2.01
C ASP A 71 2.68 -7.13 1.02
N PHE A 72 2.35 -5.93 1.53
CA PHE A 72 2.16 -4.78 0.66
C PHE A 72 3.45 -4.33 -0.06
N ALA A 73 4.59 -4.35 0.64
CA ALA A 73 5.89 -4.05 0.03
C ALA A 73 6.23 -5.02 -1.11
N THR A 74 5.90 -6.30 -0.95
CA THR A 74 6.05 -7.34 -1.99
C THR A 74 5.27 -6.99 -3.26
N LEU A 75 4.04 -6.45 -3.12
CA LEU A 75 3.24 -6.00 -4.26
C LEU A 75 3.86 -4.79 -4.97
N LEU A 76 4.39 -3.83 -4.21
CA LEU A 76 5.11 -2.68 -4.77
C LEU A 76 6.35 -3.12 -5.55
N GLU A 77 7.12 -4.07 -5.03
CA GLU A 77 8.29 -4.62 -5.71
C GLU A 77 7.91 -5.32 -7.02
N ALA A 78 6.81 -6.08 -7.04
CA ALA A 78 6.32 -6.72 -8.26
C ALA A 78 5.92 -5.69 -9.34
N VAL A 79 5.26 -4.60 -8.94
CA VAL A 79 4.92 -3.49 -9.84
C VAL A 79 6.19 -2.83 -10.38
N ARG A 80 7.16 -2.52 -9.52
CA ARG A 80 8.44 -1.92 -9.92
C ARG A 80 9.24 -2.82 -10.85
N TYR A 81 9.29 -4.12 -10.56
CA TYR A 81 9.99 -5.08 -11.41
C TYR A 81 9.40 -5.12 -12.83
N ARG A 82 8.07 -5.05 -12.94
CA ARG A 82 7.39 -5.13 -14.23
C ARG A 82 7.42 -3.82 -15.03
N TRP A 83 7.24 -2.69 -14.36
CA TRP A 83 6.96 -1.40 -14.99
C TRP A 83 8.03 -0.33 -14.76
N GLY A 84 8.99 -0.60 -13.87
CA GLY A 84 10.16 0.26 -13.68
C GLY A 84 11.09 0.23 -14.89
N GLN A 85 11.87 1.31 -15.01
CA GLN A 85 13.02 1.41 -15.90
C GLN A 85 14.21 0.61 -15.35
#